data_AF-H8N133-F1
#
_entry.id   AF-H8N133-F1
#
_cell.length_a   1.000
_cell.length_b   1.000
_cell.length_c   1.000
_cell.angle_alpha   90.00
_cell.angle_beta   90.00
_cell.angle_gamma   90.00
#
_symmetry.space_group_name_H-M   'P 1'
#
loop_
_entity.id
_entity.type
_entity.pdbx_description
1 polymer ?
#
loop_
_entity_poly.entity_id
_entity_poly.type
_entity_poly.pdbx_seq_one_letter_code
_entity_poly.pdbx_strand_id
1 'polypeptide(L)'
;MPCYTNVTDEKKISEEINAQLQEQEKAMEVLQLISNLCWETEISNDPMSQWLGLLSQHVPKVQKWKTSEDLIEIYPSGTRGKGRSDRLLFQVGATQVAVVSAFESKH
;
A
#
# COMPACT_ATOMS: atom_id res chain seq x y z
N MET A 1 -20.00 4.26 -10.26
CA MET A 1 -19.38 3.61 -11.44
C MET A 1 -18.67 2.33 -10.98
N PRO A 2 -18.02 1.49 -11.81
CA PRO A 2 -17.26 0.36 -11.24
C PRO A 2 -16.07 0.88 -10.40
N CYS A 3 -15.89 0.31 -9.21
CA CYS A 3 -14.78 0.60 -8.31
C CYS A 3 -13.67 -0.45 -8.44
N TYR A 4 -12.50 -0.18 -7.86
CA TYR A 4 -11.38 -1.12 -7.89
C TYR A 4 -11.67 -2.39 -7.07
N THR A 5 -11.09 -3.51 -7.49
CA THR A 5 -11.09 -4.75 -6.70
C THR A 5 -9.78 -4.87 -5.92
N ASN A 6 -9.85 -5.08 -4.61
CA ASN A 6 -8.69 -5.47 -3.81
C ASN A 6 -8.43 -6.97 -4.00
N VAL A 7 -7.29 -7.33 -4.61
CA VAL A 7 -6.88 -8.72 -4.84
C VAL A 7 -5.64 -9.10 -4.00
N THR A 8 -5.41 -8.37 -2.90
CA THR A 8 -4.37 -8.69 -1.92
C THR A 8 -4.58 -10.10 -1.35
N ASP A 9 -3.51 -10.91 -1.32
CA ASP A 9 -3.49 -12.14 -0.53
C ASP A 9 -3.32 -11.77 0.95
N GLU A 10 -4.43 -11.47 1.61
CA GLU A 10 -4.43 -10.94 2.98
C GLU A 10 -3.73 -11.88 3.96
N LYS A 11 -3.83 -13.20 3.77
CA LYS A 11 -3.16 -14.17 4.63
C LYS A 11 -1.65 -14.06 4.49
N LYS A 12 -1.16 -14.11 3.25
CA LYS A 12 0.28 -13.98 2.97
C LYS A 12 0.83 -12.65 3.50
N ILE A 13 0.17 -11.54 3.20
CA ILE A 13 0.67 -10.22 3.63
C ILE A 13 0.61 -10.06 5.15
N SER A 14 -0.42 -10.58 5.81
CA SER A 14 -0.50 -10.56 7.27
C SER A 14 0.64 -11.36 7.91
N GLU A 15 1.00 -12.52 7.34
CA GLU A 15 2.17 -13.31 7.77
C GLU A 15 3.49 -12.52 7.58
N GLU A 16 3.67 -11.85 6.43
CA GLU A 16 4.84 -11.00 6.18
C GLU A 16 4.91 -9.80 7.13
N ILE A 17 3.79 -9.12 7.39
CA ILE A 17 3.72 -8.00 8.34
C ILE A 17 4.18 -8.45 9.73
N ASN A 18 3.62 -9.55 10.23
CA ASN A 18 3.93 -10.07 11.56
C ASN A 18 5.38 -10.54 11.68
N ALA A 19 5.94 -11.11 10.62
CA ALA A 19 7.30 -11.65 10.62
C ALA A 19 8.38 -10.59 10.38
N GLN A 20 8.10 -9.54 9.60
CA GLN A 20 9.15 -8.66 9.06
C GLN A 20 9.09 -7.22 9.57
N LEU A 21 7.93 -6.72 10.03
CA LEU A 21 7.78 -5.30 10.34
C LEU A 21 7.91 -4.99 11.83
N GLN A 22 8.39 -3.78 12.14
CA GLN A 22 8.52 -3.31 13.52
C GLN A 22 7.21 -2.75 14.09
N GLU A 23 6.39 -2.14 13.24
CA GLU A 23 5.10 -1.51 13.57
C GLU A 23 3.95 -2.18 12.81
N GLN A 24 3.66 -3.42 13.22
CA GLN A 24 2.66 -4.29 12.59
C GLN A 24 1.26 -3.65 12.54
N GLU A 25 0.83 -3.01 13.63
CA GLU A 25 -0.49 -2.38 13.74
C GLU A 25 -0.69 -1.32 12.65
N LYS A 26 0.29 -0.45 12.42
CA LYS A 26 0.20 0.58 11.37
C LYS A 26 0.15 -0.01 9.97
N ALA A 27 0.87 -1.11 9.73
CA ALA A 27 0.81 -1.80 8.45
C ALA A 27 -0.57 -2.44 8.22
N MET A 28 -1.17 -3.01 9.27
CA MET A 28 -2.53 -3.55 9.22
C MET A 28 -3.59 -2.47 9.01
N GLU A 29 -3.43 -1.30 9.63
CA GLU A 29 -4.29 -0.13 9.39
C GLU A 29 -4.25 0.30 7.92
N VAL A 30 -3.07 0.31 7.30
CA VAL A 30 -2.93 0.62 5.87
C VAL A 30 -3.61 -0.43 4.98
N LEU A 31 -3.53 -1.71 5.32
CA LEU A 31 -4.27 -2.76 4.59
C LEU A 31 -5.78 -2.54 4.66
N GLN A 32 -6.31 -2.27 5.85
CA GLN A 32 -7.73 -2.00 6.03
C GLN A 32 -8.16 -0.74 5.27
N LEU A 33 -7.35 0.32 5.31
CA LEU A 33 -7.56 1.55 4.56
C LEU A 33 -7.66 1.27 3.05
N ILE A 34 -6.71 0.52 2.47
CA ILE A 34 -6.73 0.16 1.05
C ILE A 34 -8.01 -0.59 0.70
N SER A 35 -8.42 -1.55 1.55
CA SER A 35 -9.66 -2.29 1.37
C SER A 35 -10.87 -1.35 1.32
N ASN A 36 -10.96 -0.40 2.26
CA ASN A 36 -12.04 0.59 2.28
C ASN A 36 -12.02 1.49 1.04
N LEU A 37 -10.85 2.01 0.65
CA LEU A 37 -10.69 2.85 -0.54
C LEU A 37 -11.11 2.13 -1.81
N CYS A 38 -10.92 0.81 -1.93
CA CYS A 38 -11.38 0.06 -3.10
C CYS A 38 -12.90 0.11 -3.29
N TRP A 39 -13.69 0.20 -2.21
CA TRP A 39 -15.15 0.33 -2.30
C TRP A 39 -15.60 1.73 -2.72
N GLU A 40 -14.80 2.75 -2.42
CA GLU A 40 -15.14 4.15 -2.62
C GLU A 40 -14.54 4.76 -3.90
N THR A 41 -13.46 4.15 -4.39
CA THR A 41 -12.65 4.71 -5.49
C THR A 41 -13.12 4.17 -6.83
N GLU A 42 -13.69 5.05 -7.64
CA GLU A 42 -14.05 4.74 -9.03
C GLU A 42 -12.80 4.53 -9.90
N ILE A 43 -12.89 3.61 -10.87
CA ILE A 43 -11.81 3.33 -11.82
C ILE A 43 -11.49 4.58 -12.67
N SER A 44 -10.20 4.85 -12.85
CA SER A 44 -9.68 6.02 -13.58
C SER A 44 -8.86 5.62 -14.80
N ASN A 45 -8.77 6.51 -15.79
CA ASN A 45 -7.83 6.39 -16.91
C ASN A 45 -6.37 6.67 -16.50
N ASP A 46 -6.15 7.25 -15.32
CA ASP A 46 -4.84 7.38 -14.68
C ASP A 46 -4.87 6.79 -13.25
N PRO A 47 -4.83 5.44 -13.12
CA PRO A 47 -4.89 4.76 -11.82
C PRO A 47 -3.73 5.14 -10.90
N MET A 48 -2.53 5.27 -11.45
CA MET A 48 -1.32 5.51 -10.65
C MET A 48 -1.37 6.87 -9.95
N SER A 49 -1.68 7.95 -10.68
CA SER A 49 -1.77 9.27 -10.06
C SER A 49 -2.93 9.36 -9.07
N GLN A 50 -4.07 8.70 -9.36
CA GLN A 50 -5.22 8.63 -8.46
C GLN A 50 -4.84 7.95 -7.13
N TRP A 51 -4.29 6.74 -7.19
CA TRP A 51 -3.91 5.98 -5.99
C TRP A 51 -2.79 6.63 -5.20
N LEU A 52 -1.78 7.21 -5.88
CA LEU A 52 -0.72 7.96 -5.21
C LEU A 52 -1.28 9.19 -4.47
N GLY A 53 -2.20 9.91 -5.10
CA GLY A 53 -2.88 11.06 -4.50
C GLY A 53 -3.74 10.68 -3.30
N LEU A 54 -4.56 9.64 -3.43
CA LEU A 54 -5.42 9.14 -2.35
C LEU A 54 -4.61 8.67 -1.16
N LEU A 55 -3.63 7.79 -1.37
CA LEU A 55 -2.82 7.25 -0.27
C LEU A 55 -2.01 8.36 0.43
N SER A 56 -1.57 9.40 -0.29
CA SER A 56 -0.87 10.54 0.31
C SER A 56 -1.73 11.36 1.28
N GLN A 57 -3.06 11.25 1.22
CA GLN A 57 -3.97 11.94 2.15
C GLN A 57 -4.11 11.21 3.49
N HIS A 58 -3.85 9.89 3.50
CA HIS A 58 -4.14 9.03 4.65
C HIS A 58 -2.89 8.41 5.26
N VAL A 59 -1.83 8.20 4.47
CA VAL A 59 -0.60 7.53 4.90
C VAL A 59 0.54 8.55 5.00
N PRO A 60 1.39 8.48 6.04
CA PRO A 60 2.41 9.51 6.28
C PRO A 60 3.37 9.73 5.11
N LYS A 61 3.68 8.67 4.36
CA LYS A 61 4.52 8.74 3.16
C LYS A 61 4.18 7.62 2.18
N VAL A 62 3.99 8.01 0.94
CA VAL A 62 3.98 7.13 -0.23
C VAL A 62 4.84 7.71 -1.34
N GLN A 63 5.29 6.86 -2.25
CA GLN A 63 5.95 7.28 -3.48
C GLN A 63 5.89 6.18 -4.54
N LYS A 64 5.99 6.56 -5.82
CA LYS A 64 6.16 5.58 -6.89
C LYS A 64 7.47 4.82 -6.70
N TRP A 65 7.42 3.49 -6.84
CA TRP A 65 8.61 2.66 -6.84
C TRP A 65 9.41 2.90 -8.12
N LYS A 66 10.66 3.31 -7.99
CA LYS A 66 11.46 3.84 -9.12
C LYS A 66 11.63 2.87 -10.29
N THR A 67 11.66 1.57 -10.00
CA THR A 67 11.94 0.54 -11.02
C THR A 67 10.67 -0.15 -11.53
N SER A 68 9.47 0.32 -11.17
CA SER A 68 8.21 -0.22 -11.69
C SER A 68 7.31 0.87 -12.23
N GLU A 69 6.47 0.50 -13.18
CA GLU A 69 5.48 1.41 -13.74
C GLU A 69 4.21 1.50 -12.89
N ASP A 70 3.92 0.42 -12.13
CA ASP A 70 2.65 0.13 -11.46
C ASP A 70 2.77 -0.09 -9.94
N LEU A 71 3.96 0.08 -9.36
CA LEU A 71 4.18 -0.10 -7.92
C LEU A 71 4.30 1.24 -7.19
N ILE A 72 3.63 1.30 -6.04
CA ILE A 72 3.74 2.34 -5.03
C ILE A 72 4.40 1.74 -3.80
N GLU A 73 5.42 2.41 -3.29
CA GLU A 73 6.03 2.13 -2.00
C GLU A 73 5.31 2.95 -0.92
N ILE A 74 4.83 2.25 0.10
CA ILE A 74 4.10 2.83 1.22
C ILE A 74 4.94 2.68 2.49
N TYR A 75 4.98 3.75 3.29
CA TYR A 75 5.68 3.84 4.55
C TYR A 75 4.64 4.00 5.67
N PRO A 76 4.16 2.90 6.28
CA PRO A 76 3.04 2.97 7.23
C PRO A 76 3.34 3.87 8.42
N SER A 77 4.57 3.81 8.92
CA SER A 77 5.05 4.62 10.05
C SER A 77 5.70 5.95 9.64
N GLY A 78 5.78 6.24 8.34
CA GLY A 78 6.58 7.35 7.81
C GLY A 78 8.09 7.05 7.77
N THR A 79 8.91 8.09 7.72
CA THR A 79 10.37 7.98 7.48
C THR A 79 11.24 8.26 8.71
N ARG A 80 10.63 8.41 9.89
CA ARG A 80 11.31 8.74 11.15
C ARG A 80 10.81 7.86 12.29
N GLY A 81 11.67 7.61 13.28
CA GLY A 81 11.31 6.82 14.46
C GLY A 81 11.25 5.30 14.22
N LYS A 82 10.53 4.59 15.10
CA LYS A 82 10.29 3.15 15.00
C LYS A 82 9.42 2.83 13.78
N GLY A 83 9.76 1.77 13.05
CA GLY A 83 9.08 1.41 11.81
C GLY A 83 9.41 2.31 10.61
N ARG A 84 10.40 3.21 10.71
CA ARG A 84 10.84 4.05 9.57
C ARG A 84 11.31 3.26 8.35
N SER A 85 11.71 2.01 8.56
CA SER A 85 12.18 1.06 7.56
C SER A 85 11.05 0.16 7.06
N ASP A 86 9.88 0.14 7.70
CA ASP A 86 8.75 -0.68 7.28
C ASP A 86 8.21 -0.22 5.93
N ARG A 87 7.99 -1.16 5.01
CA ARG A 87 7.47 -0.92 3.67
C ARG A 87 6.34 -1.88 3.35
N LEU A 88 5.33 -1.36 2.65
CA LEU A 88 4.39 -2.15 1.87
C LEU A 88 4.58 -1.79 0.39
N LEU A 89 4.64 -2.81 -0.48
CA LEU A 89 4.58 -2.63 -1.92
C LEU A 89 3.15 -2.83 -2.39
N PHE A 90 2.60 -1.80 -3.02
CA PHE A 90 1.23 -1.75 -3.50
C PHE A 90 1.22 -1.65 -5.02
N GLN A 91 0.65 -2.66 -5.68
CA GLN A 91 0.50 -2.75 -7.11
C GLN A 91 -0.84 -2.17 -7.55
N VAL A 92 -0.81 -1.33 -8.59
CA VAL A 92 -1.97 -0.66 -9.16
C VAL A 92 -2.18 -1.13 -10.59
N GLY A 93 -3.23 -1.91 -10.82
CA GLY A 93 -3.71 -2.27 -12.14
C GLY A 93 -4.81 -1.35 -12.65
N ALA A 94 -5.31 -1.64 -13.86
CA ALA A 94 -6.39 -0.86 -14.47
C ALA A 94 -7.73 -0.95 -13.70
N THR A 95 -8.02 -2.11 -13.10
CA THR A 95 -9.30 -2.38 -12.41
C THR A 95 -9.13 -3.02 -11.04
N GLN A 96 -7.91 -3.41 -10.69
CA GLN A 96 -7.61 -4.13 -9.46
C GLN A 96 -6.31 -3.61 -8.85
N VAL A 97 -6.20 -3.75 -7.54
CA VAL A 97 -5.02 -3.36 -6.78
C VAL A 97 -4.66 -4.43 -5.76
N ALA A 98 -3.40 -4.48 -5.33
CA ALA A 98 -2.96 -5.44 -4.32
C ALA A 98 -1.76 -4.93 -3.55
N VAL A 99 -1.71 -5.20 -2.25
CA VAL A 99 -0.43 -5.22 -1.54
C VAL A 99 0.25 -6.55 -1.86
N VAL A 100 1.44 -6.48 -2.45
CA VAL A 100 2.15 -7.66 -2.98
C VAL A 100 3.30 -8.12 -2.09
N SER A 101 3.79 -7.24 -1.21
CA SER A 101 4.81 -7.56 -0.22
C SER A 101 4.81 -6.58 0.97
N ALA A 102 5.15 -7.09 2.15
CA ALA A 102 5.51 -6.33 3.34
C ALA A 102 6.93 -6.69 3.79
N PHE A 103 7.80 -5.69 3.98
CA PHE A 103 9.20 -5.92 4.37
C PHE A 103 9.83 -4.73 5.09
N GLU A 104 10.88 -5.00 5.85
CA GLU A 104 11.76 -3.96 6.38
C GLU A 104 12.86 -3.63 5.36
N SER A 105 12.90 -2.38 4.91
CA SER A 105 13.96 -1.88 4.03
C SER A 105 15.27 -1.74 4.80
N LYS A 106 16.34 -2.38 4.29
CA LYS A 106 17.69 -2.33 4.88
C LYS A 106 18.48 -1.07 4.52
N HIS A 107 17.83 -0.08 3.90
CA HIS A 107 18.46 1.13 3.39
C HIS A 107 18.25 2.34 4.31
#